data_AF-A0A969DK93-F1
#
_entry.id   AF-A0A969DK93-F1
#
_cell.length_a   1.000
_cell.length_b   1.000
_cell.length_c   1.000
_cell.angle_alpha   90.00
_cell.angle_beta   90.00
_cell.angle_gamma   90.00
#
_symmetry.space_group_name_H-M   'P 1'
#
loop_
_entity.id
_entity.type
_entity.pdbx_description
1 polymer ?
#
loop_
_entity_poly.entity_id
_entity_poly.type
_entity_poly.pdbx_seq_one_letter_code
_entity_poly.pdbx_strand_id
1 'polypeptide(L)'
;MIKAESIDVENLPNVLIEEKSNLPTDSGIYLAIDANNKVQYVGIARGLFGIRGRWCQGKHHKEKELQAISSIRIAYILIGDKELLPEMEQALIQWFRPPLNREFLPPKTQFRGVQNRTSVTIPESLLVWFQDYCKKQKRSVSAQISFMIEELKDQEERNK
;
A
#
# COMPACT_ATOMS: atom_id res chain seq x y z
N MET A 1 -5.83 -17.39 2.88
CA MET A 1 -5.51 -15.95 3.02
C MET A 1 -4.73 -15.77 4.32
N ILE A 2 -3.46 -15.36 4.25
CA ILE A 2 -2.68 -15.06 5.47
C ILE A 2 -3.19 -13.71 5.99
N LYS A 3 -3.58 -13.63 7.26
CA LYS A 3 -4.01 -12.37 7.86
C LYS A 3 -2.79 -11.59 8.34
N ALA A 4 -2.73 -10.29 8.08
CA ALA A 4 -1.59 -9.46 8.50
C ALA A 4 -1.39 -9.47 10.03
N GLU A 5 -2.48 -9.57 10.79
CA GLU A 5 -2.49 -9.64 12.26
C GLU A 5 -1.85 -10.92 12.84
N SER A 6 -1.77 -12.00 12.05
CA SER A 6 -1.16 -13.26 12.49
C SER A 6 0.33 -13.36 12.14
N ILE A 7 0.92 -12.30 11.60
CA ILE A 7 2.33 -12.31 11.19
C ILE A 7 3.19 -11.86 12.36
N ASP A 8 3.94 -12.83 12.90
CA ASP A 8 4.95 -12.59 13.91
C ASP A 8 6.26 -12.14 13.25
N VAL A 9 6.48 -10.83 13.25
CA VAL A 9 7.64 -10.19 12.59
C VAL A 9 8.97 -10.51 13.27
N GLU A 10 8.95 -10.97 14.52
CA GLU A 10 10.16 -11.34 15.27
C GLU A 10 10.68 -12.70 14.81
N ASN A 11 9.76 -13.63 14.52
CA ASN A 11 10.08 -15.00 14.14
C ASN A 11 10.16 -15.24 12.63
N LEU A 12 9.99 -14.21 11.80
CA LEU A 12 10.19 -14.34 10.36
C LEU A 12 11.65 -14.62 10.01
N PRO A 13 11.91 -15.47 9.00
CA PRO A 13 13.25 -15.63 8.47
C PRO A 13 13.74 -14.28 7.96
N ASN A 14 14.96 -13.92 8.35
CA ASN A 14 15.51 -12.61 8.10
C ASN A 14 17.02 -12.65 7.94
N VAL A 15 17.57 -11.61 7.32
CA VAL A 15 19.02 -11.38 7.18
C VAL A 15 19.30 -9.91 7.47
N LEU A 16 20.53 -9.59 7.87
CA LEU A 16 20.95 -8.19 7.95
C LEU A 16 21.01 -7.57 6.55
N ILE A 17 20.79 -6.25 6.45
CA ILE A 17 20.83 -5.54 5.16
C ILE A 17 22.22 -5.63 4.50
N GLU A 18 23.28 -5.72 5.30
CA GLU A 18 24.66 -5.94 4.87
C GLU A 18 24.84 -7.34 4.25
N GLU A 19 24.02 -8.30 4.67
CA GLU A 19 24.03 -9.69 4.24
C GLU A 19 22.95 -10.01 3.19
N LYS A 20 22.41 -8.98 2.52
CA LYS A 20 21.32 -9.11 1.53
C LYS A 20 21.59 -10.10 0.39
N SER A 21 22.85 -10.50 0.16
CA SER A 21 23.19 -11.60 -0.76
C SER A 21 22.64 -12.97 -0.33
N ASN A 22 22.35 -13.15 0.96
CA ASN A 22 21.78 -14.36 1.54
C ASN A 22 20.25 -14.41 1.43
N LEU A 23 19.62 -13.39 0.85
CA LEU A 23 18.18 -13.39 0.59
C LEU A 23 17.79 -14.48 -0.40
N PRO A 24 16.56 -15.00 -0.32
CA PRO A 24 16.05 -15.98 -1.27
C PRO A 24 15.85 -15.37 -2.66
N THR A 25 15.99 -16.20 -3.69
CA THR A 25 15.68 -15.86 -5.09
C THR A 25 14.21 -15.99 -5.45
N ASP A 26 13.40 -16.47 -4.52
CA ASP A 26 11.97 -16.68 -4.69
C ASP A 26 11.18 -15.36 -4.62
N SER A 27 9.99 -15.38 -5.21
CA SER A 27 9.05 -14.27 -5.09
C SER A 27 8.42 -14.23 -3.70
N GLY A 28 8.09 -13.03 -3.23
CA GLY A 28 7.59 -12.87 -1.88
C GLY A 28 7.48 -11.42 -1.45
N ILE A 29 7.18 -11.26 -0.17
CA ILE A 29 7.14 -9.96 0.50
C ILE A 29 8.35 -9.87 1.40
N TYR A 30 8.93 -8.68 1.49
CA TYR A 30 10.00 -8.38 2.43
C TYR A 30 9.64 -7.17 3.29
N LEU A 31 10.09 -7.21 4.54
CA LEU A 31 9.90 -6.19 5.55
C LEU A 31 11.27 -5.72 6.02
N ALA A 32 11.54 -4.42 5.92
CA ALA A 32 12.70 -3.82 6.55
C ALA A 32 12.32 -3.43 7.98
N ILE A 33 13.05 -3.94 8.95
CA ILE A 33 12.72 -3.84 10.38
C ILE A 33 13.93 -3.26 11.10
N ASP A 34 13.70 -2.28 11.95
CA ASP A 34 14.76 -1.67 12.75
C ASP A 34 15.07 -2.43 14.05
N ALA A 35 16.05 -1.95 14.80
CA ALA A 35 16.47 -2.52 16.07
C ALA A 35 15.37 -2.54 17.15
N ASN A 36 14.29 -1.75 17.00
CA ASN A 36 13.16 -1.71 17.93
C ASN A 36 12.00 -2.63 17.47
N ASN A 37 12.27 -3.57 16.56
CA ASN A 37 11.26 -4.42 15.91
C ASN A 37 10.15 -3.63 15.19
N LYS A 38 10.41 -2.39 14.80
CA LYS A 38 9.45 -1.58 14.05
C LYS A 38 9.67 -1.75 12.56
N VAL A 39 8.59 -2.09 11.85
CA VAL A 39 8.58 -2.18 10.39
C VAL A 39 8.72 -0.78 9.79
N GLN A 40 9.84 -0.55 9.11
CA GLN A 40 10.17 0.72 8.46
C GLN A 40 9.70 0.76 7.01
N TYR A 41 9.71 -0.39 6.33
CA TYR A 41 9.30 -0.54 4.94
C TYR A 41 8.74 -1.94 4.66
N VAL A 42 7.77 -2.03 3.78
CA VAL A 42 7.23 -3.28 3.21
C VAL A 42 7.31 -3.18 1.69
N GLY A 43 7.77 -4.24 1.03
CA GLY A 43 7.77 -4.31 -0.42
C GLY A 43 7.59 -5.73 -0.94
N ILE A 44 7.15 -5.85 -2.19
CA ILE A 44 7.08 -7.13 -2.90
C ILE A 44 8.30 -7.35 -3.80
N ALA A 45 8.63 -8.59 -4.11
CA ALA A 45 9.52 -8.93 -5.20
C ALA A 45 8.87 -9.99 -6.10
N ARG A 46 8.84 -9.69 -7.41
CA ARG A 46 8.33 -10.59 -8.45
C ARG A 46 9.46 -10.95 -9.41
N GLY A 47 9.43 -12.17 -9.93
CA GLY A 47 10.24 -12.57 -11.09
C GLY A 47 11.38 -13.53 -10.75
N LEU A 48 12.34 -13.65 -11.69
CA LEU A 48 13.35 -14.71 -11.72
C LEU A 48 14.39 -14.63 -10.59
N PHE A 49 14.66 -13.42 -10.10
CA PHE A 49 15.66 -13.19 -9.04
C PHE A 49 15.02 -12.87 -7.69
N GLY A 50 13.69 -12.80 -7.64
CA GLY A 50 12.91 -12.64 -6.41
C GLY A 50 13.39 -11.51 -5.49
N ILE A 51 13.33 -11.78 -4.19
CA ILE A 51 13.68 -10.82 -3.14
C ILE A 51 15.16 -10.41 -3.26
N ARG A 52 16.08 -11.37 -3.40
CA ARG A 52 17.51 -11.08 -3.56
C ARG A 52 17.82 -10.14 -4.72
N GLY A 53 17.21 -10.38 -5.88
CA GLY A 53 17.42 -9.54 -7.07
C GLY A 53 17.01 -8.09 -6.84
N ARG A 54 15.91 -7.87 -6.11
CA ARG A 54 15.43 -6.52 -5.79
C ARG A 54 16.40 -5.75 -4.90
N TRP A 55 17.13 -6.44 -4.01
CA TRP A 55 18.09 -5.83 -3.09
C TRP A 55 19.54 -5.75 -3.64
N CYS A 56 19.97 -6.73 -4.43
CA CYS A 56 21.35 -6.81 -4.93
C CYS A 56 21.58 -6.04 -6.24
N GLN A 57 20.54 -5.80 -7.06
CA GLN A 57 20.73 -5.14 -8.37
C GLN A 57 20.84 -3.61 -8.30
N GLY A 58 20.95 -3.03 -7.10
CA GLY A 58 21.16 -1.58 -6.91
C GLY A 58 19.97 -0.70 -7.35
N LYS A 59 18.81 -1.31 -7.60
CA LYS A 59 17.58 -0.62 -8.05
C LYS A 59 16.59 -0.35 -6.91
N HIS A 60 16.96 -0.66 -5.67
CA HIS A 60 16.07 -0.46 -4.54
C HIS A 60 16.02 1.02 -4.16
N HIS A 61 14.98 1.71 -4.61
CA HIS A 61 14.85 3.16 -4.46
C HIS A 61 14.83 3.64 -2.99
N LYS A 62 14.46 2.78 -2.02
CA LYS A 62 14.49 3.08 -0.57
C LYS A 62 15.78 2.63 0.14
N GLU A 63 16.76 2.06 -0.56
CA GLU A 63 17.97 1.53 0.09
C GLU A 63 18.77 2.60 0.84
N LYS A 64 18.92 3.80 0.26
CA LYS A 64 19.61 4.92 0.93
C LYS A 64 18.90 5.38 2.19
N GLU A 65 17.56 5.46 2.15
CA GLU A 65 16.73 5.83 3.32
C GLU A 65 16.83 4.77 4.42
N LEU A 66 16.90 3.49 4.06
CA LEU A 66 17.06 2.38 4.99
C LEU A 66 18.47 2.27 5.57
N GLN A 67 19.51 2.54 4.78
CA GLN A 67 20.90 2.60 5.27
C GLN A 67 21.14 3.74 6.25
N ALA A 68 20.35 4.81 6.17
CA ALA A 68 20.40 5.90 7.15
C ALA A 68 19.81 5.48 8.52
N ILE A 69 19.06 4.38 8.57
CA ILE A 69 18.54 3.79 9.79
C ILE A 69 19.54 2.72 10.24
N SER A 70 20.09 2.86 11.45
CA SER A 70 21.04 1.88 11.97
C SER A 70 20.37 0.51 12.19
N SER A 71 21.06 -0.56 11.81
CA SER A 71 20.71 -1.94 12.14
C SER A 71 19.36 -2.40 11.57
N ILE A 72 19.20 -2.27 10.25
CA ILE A 72 18.05 -2.84 9.54
C ILE A 72 18.27 -4.33 9.25
N ARG A 73 17.28 -5.15 9.61
CA ARG A 73 17.13 -6.51 9.11
C ARG A 73 16.02 -6.58 8.06
N ILE A 74 16.20 -7.45 7.07
CA ILE A 74 15.24 -7.74 6.01
C ILE A 74 14.60 -9.09 6.35
N ALA A 75 13.38 -9.04 6.91
CA ALA A 75 12.55 -10.22 7.07
C ALA A 75 11.78 -10.50 5.77
N TYR A 76 11.43 -11.76 5.51
CA TYR A 76 10.71 -12.11 4.29
C TYR A 76 9.68 -13.22 4.48
N ILE A 77 8.71 -13.24 3.56
CA ILE A 77 7.68 -14.25 3.42
C ILE A 77 7.67 -14.69 1.97
N LEU A 78 7.95 -15.97 1.75
CA LEU A 78 7.91 -16.56 0.41
C LEU A 78 6.48 -16.82 0.00
N ILE A 79 6.14 -16.41 -1.23
CA ILE A 79 4.78 -16.55 -1.76
C ILE A 79 4.90 -17.12 -3.17
N GLY A 80 4.40 -18.35 -3.35
CA GLY A 80 4.38 -19.02 -4.64
C GLY A 80 3.39 -18.38 -5.63
N ASP A 81 2.24 -17.93 -5.12
CA ASP A 81 1.21 -17.27 -5.92
C ASP A 81 1.47 -15.76 -6.04
N LYS A 82 2.00 -15.37 -7.20
CA LYS A 82 2.41 -13.99 -7.47
C LYS A 82 1.23 -13.02 -7.58
N GLU A 83 0.02 -13.52 -7.82
CA GLU A 83 -1.20 -12.70 -7.93
C GLU A 83 -1.66 -12.18 -6.58
N LEU A 84 -1.32 -12.87 -5.48
CA LEU A 84 -1.63 -12.47 -4.11
C LEU A 84 -0.68 -11.40 -3.55
N LEU A 85 0.50 -11.22 -4.15
CA LEU A 85 1.51 -10.27 -3.70
C LEU A 85 1.02 -8.83 -3.51
N PRO A 86 0.28 -8.20 -4.45
CA PRO A 86 -0.17 -6.82 -4.26
C PRO A 86 -1.22 -6.69 -3.15
N GLU A 87 -2.13 -7.65 -3.01
CA GLU A 87 -3.14 -7.64 -1.93
C GLU A 87 -2.47 -7.78 -0.57
N MET A 88 -1.53 -8.72 -0.45
CA MET A 88 -0.79 -8.94 0.79
C MET A 88 0.12 -7.77 1.15
N GLU A 89 0.81 -7.17 0.17
CA GLU A 89 1.60 -5.94 0.37
C GLU A 89 0.73 -4.83 0.95
N GLN A 90 -0.45 -4.62 0.35
CA GLN A 90 -1.39 -3.60 0.80
C GLN A 90 -1.88 -3.90 2.23
N ALA A 91 -2.25 -5.13 2.54
CA ALA A 91 -2.68 -5.52 3.88
C ALA A 91 -1.59 -5.26 4.94
N LEU A 92 -0.33 -5.56 4.62
CA LEU A 92 0.80 -5.35 5.53
C LEU A 92 1.16 -3.88 5.69
N ILE A 93 1.14 -3.10 4.60
CA ILE A 93 1.32 -1.65 4.67
C ILE A 93 0.22 -1.01 5.52
N GLN A 94 -1.03 -1.44 5.37
CA GLN A 94 -2.16 -0.94 6.15
C GLN A 94 -2.03 -1.28 7.64
N TRP A 95 -1.60 -2.50 7.96
CA TRP A 95 -1.41 -2.98 9.33
C TRP A 95 -0.22 -2.30 10.02
N PHE A 96 0.97 -2.39 9.43
CA PHE A 96 2.20 -1.90 10.05
C PHE A 96 2.44 -0.40 9.89
N ARG A 97 1.79 0.24 8.92
CA ARG A 97 1.96 1.68 8.56
C ARG A 97 3.43 2.13 8.49
N PRO A 98 4.27 1.43 7.69
CA PRO A 98 5.69 1.72 7.61
C PRO A 98 5.97 3.17 7.16
N PRO A 99 6.84 3.93 7.86
CA PRO A 99 7.17 5.31 7.51
C PRO A 99 7.66 5.51 6.08
N LEU A 100 8.37 4.54 5.50
CA LEU A 100 8.94 4.66 4.16
C LEU A 100 7.98 4.26 3.04
N ASN A 101 6.81 3.70 3.36
CA ASN A 101 5.71 3.48 2.40
C ASN A 101 4.69 4.61 2.40
N ARG A 102 4.98 5.77 3.02
CA ARG A 102 4.03 6.89 3.13
C ARG A 102 3.51 7.42 1.79
N GLU A 103 4.25 7.26 0.69
CA GLU A 103 3.78 7.58 -0.66
C GLU A 103 2.65 6.65 -1.14
N PHE A 104 2.54 5.44 -0.56
CA PHE A 104 1.50 4.44 -0.86
C PHE A 104 0.36 4.43 0.14
N LEU A 105 0.50 5.13 1.27
CA LEU A 105 -0.62 5.38 2.16
C LEU A 105 -1.50 6.43 1.48
N PRO A 106 -2.79 6.15 1.23
CA PRO A 106 -3.68 7.21 0.81
C PRO A 106 -3.60 8.33 1.86
N PRO A 107 -3.65 9.62 1.44
CA PRO A 107 -3.86 10.70 2.39
C PRO A 107 -5.02 10.30 3.30
N LYS A 108 -4.96 10.65 4.59
CA LYS A 108 -5.98 10.29 5.60
C LYS A 108 -7.38 10.71 5.15
N THR A 109 -8.02 9.91 4.31
CA THR A 109 -9.35 10.09 3.71
C THR A 109 -9.57 8.85 2.82
N GLN A 110 -10.16 7.84 3.45
CA GLN A 110 -11.13 6.85 2.98
C GLN A 110 -11.14 6.36 1.50
N PHE A 111 -11.48 5.07 1.37
CA PHE A 111 -11.92 4.32 0.18
C PHE A 111 -10.85 3.71 -0.76
N ARG A 112 -10.46 2.46 -0.44
CA ARG A 112 -9.97 1.49 -1.44
C ARG A 112 -10.67 0.14 -1.25
N GLY A 113 -11.95 0.10 -1.60
CA GLY A 113 -12.63 -1.13 -2.06
C GLY A 113 -12.50 -1.25 -3.59
N VAL A 114 -12.95 -2.38 -4.15
CA VAL A 114 -13.06 -2.62 -5.60
C VAL A 114 -13.72 -1.41 -6.28
N GLN A 115 -12.98 -0.72 -7.15
CA GLN A 115 -13.49 0.45 -7.85
C GLN A 115 -14.22 0.01 -9.12
N ASN A 116 -15.56 -0.04 -9.06
CA ASN A 116 -16.38 -0.16 -10.24
C ASN A 116 -16.46 1.21 -10.93
N ARG A 117 -16.04 1.28 -12.20
CA ARG A 117 -16.14 2.51 -13.00
C ARG A 117 -17.47 2.53 -13.73
N THR A 118 -18.18 3.64 -13.60
CA THR A 118 -19.39 3.94 -14.36
C THR A 118 -19.21 5.29 -15.05
N SER A 119 -19.51 5.34 -16.35
CA SER A 119 -19.53 6.59 -17.11
C SER A 119 -20.96 7.14 -17.13
N VAL A 120 -21.10 8.44 -16.90
CA VAL A 120 -22.39 9.15 -16.96
C VAL A 120 -22.28 10.30 -17.95
N THR A 121 -23.36 10.54 -18.69
CA THR A 121 -23.50 11.69 -19.58
C THR A 121 -24.39 12.72 -18.92
N ILE A 122 -23.92 13.97 -18.84
CA ILE A 122 -24.68 15.08 -18.29
C ILE A 122 -24.65 16.27 -19.24
N PRO A 123 -25.65 17.17 -19.20
CA PRO A 123 -25.61 18.42 -19.95
C PRO A 123 -24.39 19.26 -19.60
N GLU A 124 -23.81 19.95 -20.57
CA GLU A 124 -22.61 20.78 -20.38
C GLU A 124 -22.84 21.89 -19.36
N SER A 125 -24.01 22.54 -19.40
CA SER A 125 -24.39 23.57 -18.43
C SER A 125 -24.35 23.06 -16.98
N LEU A 126 -24.75 21.81 -16.75
CA LEU A 126 -24.72 21.19 -15.44
C LEU A 126 -23.29 20.84 -15.02
N LEU A 127 -22.45 20.38 -15.96
CA LEU A 127 -21.04 20.09 -15.70
C LEU A 127 -20.27 21.35 -15.27
N VAL A 128 -20.45 22.47 -15.99
CA VAL A 128 -19.78 23.74 -15.67
C VAL A 128 -20.16 24.21 -14.27
N TRP A 129 -21.46 24.25 -13.97
CA TRP A 129 -21.94 24.60 -12.64
C TRP A 129 -21.37 23.67 -11.56
N PHE A 130 -21.34 22.36 -11.81
CA PHE A 130 -20.86 21.38 -10.84
C PHE A 130 -19.36 21.50 -10.58
N GLN A 131 -18.56 21.82 -11.60
CA GLN A 131 -17.13 22.09 -11.43
C GLN A 131 -16.89 23.30 -10.53
N ASP A 132 -17.65 24.39 -10.71
CA ASP A 132 -17.53 25.57 -9.86
C ASP A 132 -18.02 25.32 -8.43
N TYR A 133 -19.07 24.51 -8.27
CA TYR A 133 -19.49 24.02 -6.97
C TYR A 133 -18.35 23.23 -6.28
N CYS A 134 -17.71 22.30 -6.97
CA CYS A 134 -16.59 21.50 -6.43
C CYS A 134 -15.40 22.38 -5.99
N LYS A 135 -15.06 23.41 -6.77
CA LYS A 135 -14.00 24.38 -6.41
C LYS A 135 -14.32 25.09 -5.09
N LYS A 136 -15.57 25.55 -4.89
CA LYS A 136 -16.01 26.19 -3.65
C LYS A 136 -15.88 25.24 -2.45
N GLN A 137 -16.13 23.94 -2.66
CA GLN A 137 -16.00 22.90 -1.64
C GLN A 137 -14.55 22.39 -1.45
N LYS A 138 -13.58 22.91 -2.22
CA LYS A 138 -12.16 22.47 -2.20
C LYS A 138 -12.01 20.96 -2.42
N ARG A 139 -12.82 20.37 -3.31
CA ARG A 139 -12.81 18.94 -3.65
C ARG A 139 -12.72 18.73 -5.16
N SER A 140 -12.19 17.58 -5.59
CA SER A 140 -12.28 17.17 -7.00
C SER A 140 -13.72 16.76 -7.34
N VAL A 141 -14.06 16.75 -8.63
CA VAL A 141 -15.35 16.25 -9.14
C VAL A 141 -15.61 14.83 -8.65
N SER A 142 -14.63 13.94 -8.76
CA SER A 142 -14.75 12.56 -8.29
C SER A 142 -15.00 12.47 -6.78
N ALA A 143 -14.22 13.19 -5.97
CA ALA A 143 -14.36 13.16 -4.52
C ALA A 143 -15.71 13.73 -4.07
N GLN A 144 -16.20 14.77 -4.74
CA GLN A 144 -17.50 15.36 -4.44
C GLN A 144 -18.65 14.42 -4.82
N ILE A 145 -18.56 13.71 -5.94
CA ILE A 145 -19.55 12.70 -6.33
C ILE A 145 -19.58 11.55 -5.33
N SER A 146 -18.42 11.01 -4.93
CA SER A 146 -18.35 9.95 -3.91
C SER A 146 -19.02 10.39 -2.61
N PHE A 147 -18.69 11.58 -2.12
CA PHE A 147 -19.29 12.15 -0.91
C PHE A 147 -20.82 12.26 -1.02
N MET A 148 -21.34 12.76 -2.13
CA MET A 148 -22.79 12.91 -2.33
C MET A 148 -23.50 11.55 -2.38
N ILE A 149 -22.91 10.54 -3.02
CA ILE A 149 -23.48 9.19 -3.08
C ILE A 149 -23.54 8.56 -1.69
N GLU A 150 -22.49 8.73 -0.88
CA GLU A 150 -22.46 8.26 0.50
C GLU A 150 -23.52 8.94 1.37
N GLU A 151 -23.64 10.26 1.30
CA GLU A 151 -24.68 10.98 2.04
C GLU A 151 -26.10 10.53 1.66
N LEU A 152 -26.34 10.30 0.36
CA LEU A 152 -27.64 9.81 -0.12
C LEU A 152 -27.94 8.40 0.40
N LYS A 153 -26.94 7.51 0.39
CA LYS A 153 -27.09 6.16 0.94
C LYS A 153 -27.44 6.22 2.42
N ASP A 154 -26.71 7.01 3.20
CA ASP A 154 -26.95 7.14 4.65
C ASP A 154 -28.33 7.73 4.96
N GLN A 155 -28.84 8.64 4.11
CA GLN A 155 -30.20 9.16 4.24
C GLN A 155 -31.25 8.09 3.95
N GLU A 156 -31.04 7.25 2.95
CA GLU A 156 -31.96 6.17 2.61
C GLU A 156 -32.02 5.10 3.71
N GLU A 157 -30.89 4.74 4.31
CA GLU A 157 -30.83 3.76 5.40
C GLU A 157 -31.51 4.27 6.68
N ARG A 158 -31.46 5.58 6.97
CA ARG A 158 -32.16 6.18 8.13
C ARG A 158 -33.68 6.24 7.97
N ASN A 159 -34.18 6.19 6.74
CA ASN A 159 -35.61 6.28 6.43
C ASN A 159 -36.29 4.90 6.29
N LYS A 160 -35.54 3.80 6.50
CA LYS A 160 -36.04 2.43 6.54
C LYS A 160 -36.22 1.97 7.99
#